data_AF-A0A961FLS6-F1
#
_entry.id   AF-A0A961FLS6-F1
#
_cell.length_a   1.000
_cell.length_b   1.000
_cell.length_c   1.000
_cell.angle_alpha   90.00
_cell.angle_beta   90.00
_cell.angle_gamma   90.00
#
_symmetry.space_group_name_H-M   'P 1'
#
loop_
_entity.id
_entity.type
_entity.pdbx_description
1 polymer ?
#
loop_
_entity_poly.entity_id
_entity_poly.type
_entity_poly.pdbx_seq_one_letter_code
_entity_poly.pdbx_strand_id
1 'polypeptide(L)' 'MKLRLDLLKHLTEQDILEEVVANNHRYKPEPLFSKTGTGSLSSASTEERASEEARNTALIQKLKQRAQQTGQAATAEK' A
#
# COMPACT_ATOMS: atom_id res chain seq x y z
N MET A 1 -7.29 5.74 -4.69
CA MET A 1 -6.11 4.92 -5.02
C MET A 1 -6.10 4.55 -6.50
N LYS A 2 -4.96 4.74 -7.19
CA LYS A 2 -4.77 4.26 -8.57
C LYS A 2 -4.25 2.83 -8.51
N LEU A 3 -5.03 1.85 -8.99
CA LEU A 3 -4.65 0.44 -8.99
C LEU A 3 -3.59 0.16 -10.08
N ARG A 4 -2.40 -0.27 -9.68
CA ARG A 4 -1.27 -0.66 -10.54
C ARG A 4 -0.82 -2.07 -10.19
N LEU A 5 -1.59 -3.06 -10.66
CA LEU A 5 -1.35 -4.47 -10.34
C LEU A 5 -0.01 -4.99 -10.88
N ASP A 6 0.52 -4.36 -11.92
CA ASP A 6 1.83 -4.65 -12.51
C ASP A 6 3.01 -4.45 -11.54
N LEU A 7 2.83 -3.60 -10.52
CA LEU A 7 3.86 -3.27 -9.54
C LEU A 7 3.79 -4.13 -8.27
N LEU A 8 2.76 -4.96 -8.11
CA LEU A 8 2.53 -5.76 -6.89
C LEU A 8 3.70 -6.71 -6.57
N LYS A 9 4.36 -7.26 -7.60
CA LYS A 9 5.53 -8.13 -7.45
C LYS A 9 6.74 -7.45 -6.77
N HIS A 10 6.76 -6.12 -6.69
CA HIS A 10 7.83 -5.34 -6.06
C HIS A 10 7.42 -4.74 -4.70
N LEU A 11 6.20 -5.04 -4.25
CA LEU A 11 5.67 -4.62 -2.96
C LEU A 11 6.31 -5.46 -1.85
N THR A 12 6.76 -4.80 -0.79
CA THR A 12 7.33 -5.49 0.38
C THR A 12 6.35 -5.47 1.55
N GLU A 13 6.53 -6.39 2.50
CA GLU A 13 5.76 -6.42 3.75
C GLU A 13 5.86 -5.10 4.52
N GLN A 14 7.04 -4.45 4.47
CA GLN A 14 7.27 -3.16 5.09
C GLN A 14 6.41 -2.05 4.49
N ASP A 15 6.26 -2.02 3.15
CA ASP A 15 5.41 -1.01 2.50
C ASP A 15 3.93 -1.21 2.89
N ILE A 16 3.51 -2.47 3.10
CA ILE A 16 2.16 -2.80 3.57
C ILE A 16 1.98 -2.34 5.02
N LEU A 17 2.96 -2.64 5.89
CA LEU A 17 2.93 -2.25 7.30
C LEU A 17 2.82 -0.73 7.47
N GLU A 18 3.58 0.05 6.69
CA GLU A 18 3.54 1.50 6.71
C GLU A 18 2.13 2.03 6.40
N GLU A 19 1.47 1.49 5.37
CA GLU A 19 0.11 1.88 5.02
C GLU A 19 -0.94 1.41 6.04
N VAL A 20 -0.75 0.23 6.65
CA VAL A 20 -1.63 -0.26 7.72
C VAL A 20 -1.55 0.66 8.93
N VAL A 21 -0.34 1.02 9.37
CA VAL A 21 -0.13 1.92 10.52
C VAL A 21 -0.73 3.29 10.23
N ALA A 22 -0.55 3.83 9.03
CA ALA A 22 -1.06 5.14 8.63
C ALA A 22 -2.61 5.21 8.55
N ASN A 23 -3.29 4.08 8.37
CA ASN A 23 -4.75 4.01 8.29
C ASN A 23 -5.40 3.40 9.56
N ASN A 24 -4.60 2.95 10.52
CA ASN A 24 -5.08 2.24 11.71
C ASN A 24 -6.07 3.07 12.54
N HIS A 25 -5.89 4.39 12.61
CA HIS A 25 -6.82 5.27 13.34
C HIS A 25 -8.25 5.26 12.78
N ARG A 26 -8.42 4.89 11.50
CA ARG A 26 -9.73 4.74 10.86
C ARG A 26 -10.27 3.31 10.91
N TYR A 27 -9.45 2.36 11.32
CA TYR A 27 -9.84 0.96 11.43
C TYR A 27 -10.84 0.79 12.56
N LYS A 28 -12.02 0.27 12.20
CA LYS A 28 -13.05 -0.17 13.13
C LYS A 28 -13.14 -1.69 13.05
N PRO A 29 -12.75 -2.42 14.10
CA PRO A 29 -12.98 -3.86 14.13
C PRO A 29 -14.49 -4.12 14.05
N GLU A 30 -14.90 -5.15 13.31
CA GLU A 30 -16.28 -5.63 13.41
C GLU A 30 -16.53 -6.23 14.80
N PRO A 31 -17.81 -6.36 15.24
CA PRO A 31 -18.13 -6.99 16.51
C PRO A 31 -17.46 -8.36 16.64
N LEU A 32 -16.98 -8.65 17.86
CA LEU A 32 -16.07 -9.73 18.29
C LEU A 32 -16.46 -11.17 17.87
N PHE A 33 -17.59 -11.38 17.20
CA PHE A 33 -18.01 -12.68 16.67
C PHE A 33 -17.53 -12.98 15.25
N SER A 34 -16.87 -12.03 14.58
CA SER A 34 -16.26 -12.29 13.27
C SER A 34 -15.06 -13.23 13.43
N LYS A 35 -15.28 -14.52 13.09
CA LYS A 35 -14.23 -15.55 13.07
C LYS A 35 -13.09 -15.24 12.09
N THR A 36 -13.29 -14.27 11.20
CA THR A 36 -12.35 -13.86 10.15
C THR A 36 -11.52 -12.63 10.53
N GLY A 37 -11.74 -12.01 11.69
CA GLY A 37 -10.96 -10.84 12.12
C GLY A 37 -11.10 -9.64 11.18
N THR A 38 -12.27 -9.50 10.55
CA THR A 38 -12.55 -8.44 9.57
C THR A 38 -12.90 -7.14 10.27
N GLY A 39 -12.46 -6.02 9.69
CA GLY A 39 -12.81 -4.67 10.14
C GLY A 39 -13.03 -3.77 8.94
N SER A 40 -13.71 -2.64 9.17
CA SER A 40 -13.99 -1.64 8.14
C SER A 40 -13.18 -0.38 8.40
N LEU A 41 -12.81 0.32 7.32
CA LEU A 41 -12.25 1.66 7.43
C LEU A 41 -13.39 2.68 7.46
N SER A 42 -13.37 3.56 8.45
CA SER A 42 -14.26 4.72 8.49
C SER A 42 -14.04 5.62 7.28
N SER A 43 -15.05 6.41 6.90
CA SER A 43 -14.93 7.40 5.81
C SER A 43 -13.73 8.32 6.02
N ALA A 44 -12.95 8.54 4.96
CA ALA A 44 -11.86 9.51 4.96
C ALA A 44 -12.38 10.94 4.84
N SER A 45 -11.82 11.87 5.60
CA SER A 45 -11.96 13.31 5.36
C SER A 45 -11.25 13.73 4.06
N THR A 46 -11.48 14.97 3.61
CA THR A 46 -10.79 15.52 2.43
C THR A 46 -9.28 15.58 2.64
N GLU A 47 -8.83 15.98 3.83
CA GLU A 47 -7.40 16.05 4.17
C GLU A 47 -6.76 14.65 4.21
N GLU A 48 -7.48 13.67 4.75
CA GLU A 48 -7.03 12.28 4.80
C GLU A 48 -6.88 11.71 3.39
N ARG A 49 -7.85 11.97 2.49
CA ARG A 49 -7.74 11.56 1.07
C ARG A 49 -6.56 12.21 0.37
N ALA A 50 -6.32 13.50 0.58
CA ALA A 50 -5.17 14.18 -0.01
C ALA A 50 -3.85 13.54 0.47
N SER A 51 -3.77 13.20 1.76
CA SER A 51 -2.61 12.55 2.35
C SER A 51 -2.40 11.12 1.81
N GLU A 52 -3.47 10.35 1.65
CA GLU A 52 -3.44 9.02 1.02
C GLU A 52 -2.98 9.10 -0.44
N GLU A 53 -3.46 10.08 -1.20
CA GLU A 53 -3.03 10.25 -2.60
C GLU A 53 -1.54 10.57 -2.71
N ALA A 54 -1.02 11.41 -1.81
CA ALA A 54 0.40 11.70 -1.73
C ALA A 54 1.22 10.44 -1.41
N ARG A 55 0.83 9.67 -0.37
CA ARG A 55 1.50 8.40 -0.01
C ARG A 55 1.45 7.37 -1.13
N ASN A 56 0.28 7.17 -1.73
CA ASN A 56 0.12 6.24 -2.85
C ASN A 56 0.98 6.65 -4.07
N THR A 57 1.10 7.95 -4.34
CA THR A 57 1.95 8.45 -5.42
C THR A 57 3.44 8.18 -5.12
N ALA A 58 3.88 8.42 -3.89
CA ALA A 58 5.25 8.12 -3.46
C ALA A 58 5.55 6.62 -3.51
N LEU A 59 4.62 5.77 -3.05
CA LEU A 59 4.74 4.32 -3.11
C LEU A 59 4.88 3.84 -4.57
N ILE A 60 4.04 4.33 -5.48
CA ILE A 60 4.14 4.00 -6.91
C ILE A 60 5.50 4.38 -7.49
N GLN A 61 6.07 5.53 -7.12
CA GLN A 61 7.40 5.94 -7.56
C GLN A 61 8.49 4.98 -7.04
N LYS A 62 8.45 4.64 -5.74
CA LYS A 62 9.35 3.68 -5.11
C LYS A 62 9.29 2.31 -5.79
N LEU A 63 8.09 1.80 -6.06
CA LEU A 63 7.88 0.52 -6.74
C LEU A 63 8.36 0.53 -8.19
N LYS A 64 8.17 1.64 -8.92
CA LYS A 64 8.71 1.80 -10.27
C LYS A 64 10.23 1.77 -10.28
N GLN A 65 10.88 2.42 -9.33
CA GLN A 65 12.35 2.39 -9.19
C GLN A 65 12.84 0.96 -8.93
N ARG A 66 12.22 0.23 -7.99
CA ARG A 66 12.56 -1.19 -7.74
C ARG A 66 12.33 -2.07 -8.97
N ALA A 67 11.25 -1.83 -9.71
CA ALA A 67 10.97 -2.55 -10.95
C ALA A 67 12.05 -2.34 -12.00
N GLN A 68 12.53 -1.10 -12.15
CA GLN A 68 13.64 -0.76 -13.05
C GLN A 68 14.95 -1.43 -12.61
N GLN A 69 15.29 -1.38 -11.32
CA GLN A 69 16.50 -2.02 -10.78
C GLN A 69 16.48 -3.53 -10.99
N THR A 70 15.34 -4.18 -10.74
CA THR A 70 15.19 -5.63 -10.96
C THR A 70 15.34 -6.00 -12.44
N GLY A 71 14.77 -5.18 -13.35
CA GLY A 71 14.95 -5.35 -14.78
C GLY A 71 16.40 -5.18 -15.24
N GLN A 72 17.12 -4.21 -14.66
CA GLN A 72 18.54 -3.99 -14.94
C GLN A 72 19.43 -5.13 -14.40
N ALA A 73 19.16 -5.62 -13.18
CA ALA A 73 19.87 -6.76 -12.60
C ALA A 73 19.75 -8.03 -13.47
N ALA A 74 18.54 -8.32 -13.98
CA ALA A 74 18.31 -9.45 -14.89
C ALA A 74 19.00 -9.30 -16.26
N THR A 75 19.37 -8.08 -16.65
CA THR A 75 20.08 -7.79 -17.91
C THR A 75 21.60 -7.79 -17.73
N ALA A 76 22.10 -7.48 -16.53
CA ALA A 76 23.53 -7.42 -16.21
C ALA A 76 24.17 -8.80 -15.93
N GLU A 77 23.36 -9.83 -15.63
CA GLU A 77 23.82 -11.21 -15.43
C GLU A 77 23.88 -12.06 -16.73
N LYS A 78 23.66 -11.43 -17.90
CA LYS A 78 23.81 -12.06 -19.23
C LYS A 78 24.99 -11.50 -19.99
#